data_AF-A0A972ZTS7-F1
#
_entry.id   AF-A0A972ZTS7-F1
#
_cell.length_a   1.000
_cell.length_b   1.000
_cell.length_c   1.000
_cell.angle_alpha   90.00
_cell.angle_beta   90.00
_cell.angle_gamma   90.00
#
_symmetry.space_group_name_H-M   'P 1'
#
loop_
_entity.id
_entity.type
_entity.pdbx_description
1 polymer ?
#
loop_
_entity_poly.entity_id
_entity_poly.type
_entity_poly.pdbx_seq_one_letter_code
_entity_poly.pdbx_strand_id
1 'polypeptide(L)' 'MKKRRILIIAGEASGDLQAAYLVKSLKSINPNIEIFGIGGNQMKTQGVEVIYDIV' A
#
# COMPACT_ATOMS: atom_id res chain seq x y z
N MET A 1 15.75 -4.96 15.49
CA MET A 1 15.30 -3.60 15.11
C MET A 1 13.83 -3.64 14.72
N LYS A 2 13.03 -2.63 15.08
CA LYS A 2 11.58 -2.61 14.81
C LYS A 2 11.34 -2.24 13.33
N LYS A 3 10.60 -3.07 12.59
CA LYS A 3 10.21 -2.73 11.21
C LYS A 3 9.22 -1.56 11.22
N ARG A 4 9.39 -0.61 10.29
CA ARG A 4 8.42 0.47 10.13
C ARG A 4 7.19 -0.07 9.44
N ARG A 5 6.03 0.16 10.05
CA ARG A 5 4.71 -0.23 9.52
C ARG A 5 3.97 1.02 9.09
N ILE A 6 3.44 1.02 7.86
CA ILE A 6 2.71 2.14 7.27
C ILE A 6 1.29 1.68 6.94
N LEU A 7 0.30 2.45 7.37
CA LEU A 7 -1.10 2.29 6.99
C LEU A 7 -1.41 3.21 5.80
N ILE A 8 -2.02 2.69 4.74
CA ILE A 8 -2.52 3.47 3.60
C ILE A 8 -4.02 3.20 3.43
N ILE A 9 -4.81 4.26 3.23
CA ILE A 9 -6.25 4.15 2.98
C ILE A 9 -6.57 4.86 1.67
N ALA A 10 -7.08 4.10 0.70
CA ALA A 10 -7.62 4.59 -0.55
C ALA A 10 -9.11 4.25 -0.63
N GLY A 11 -9.95 5.26 -0.86
CA GLY A 11 -11.42 5.10 -0.91
C GLY A 11 -12.02 5.11 -2.32
N GLU A 12 -11.18 5.22 -3.35
CA GLU A 12 -11.60 5.27 -4.76
C GLU A 12 -10.50 4.72 -5.67
N ALA A 13 -10.84 4.35 -6.91
CA ALA A 13 -9.94 3.71 -7.87
C ALA A 13 -8.71 4.57 -8.23
N SER A 14 -8.90 5.89 -8.36
CA SER A 14 -7.81 6.86 -8.52
C SER A 14 -6.84 6.85 -7.33
N GLY A 15 -7.37 6.77 -6.12
CA GLY A 15 -6.61 6.68 -4.88
C GLY A 15 -5.81 5.37 -4.78
N ASP A 16 -6.42 4.23 -5.13
CA ASP A 16 -5.77 2.91 -5.12
C ASP A 16 -4.58 2.87 -6.10
N LEU A 17 -4.76 3.44 -7.30
CA LEU A 17 -3.69 3.57 -8.29
C LEU A 17 -2.54 4.45 -7.77
N GLN A 18 -2.84 5.61 -7.18
CA GLN A 18 -1.82 6.50 -6.63
C GLN A 18 -1.08 5.86 -5.43
N ALA A 19 -1.83 5.20 -4.55
CA ALA A 19 -1.27 4.46 -3.42
C ALA A 19 -0.33 3.35 -3.90
N ALA A 20 -0.66 2.64 -4.97
CA ALA A 20 0.22 1.64 -5.57
C ALA A 20 1.57 2.24 -6.04
N TYR A 21 1.56 3.39 -6.71
CA TYR A 21 2.80 4.07 -7.11
C TYR A 21 3.63 4.55 -5.92
N LEU A 22 2.97 5.04 -4.87
CA LEU A 22 3.62 5.40 -3.62
C LEU A 22 4.30 4.18 -2.98
N VAL A 23 3.59 3.06 -2.86
CA VAL A 23 4.11 1.80 -2.30
C VAL A 23 5.34 1.32 -3.06
N LYS A 24 5.28 1.33 -4.40
CA LYS A 24 6.41 0.96 -5.26
C LYS A 24 7.65 1.82 -4.94
N SER A 25 7.45 3.13 -4.83
CA SER A 25 8.53 4.08 -4.55
C SER A 25 9.09 3.89 -3.14
N LEU A 26 8.23 3.73 -2.13
CA LEU A 26 8.65 3.48 -0.75
C LEU A 26 9.46 2.19 -0.61
N LYS A 27 9.04 1.10 -1.25
CA LYS A 27 9.77 -0.18 -1.25
C LYS A 27 11.11 -0.09 -1.97
N SER A 28 11.25 0.76 -2.98
CA SER A 28 12.54 1.00 -3.63
C SER A 28 13.55 1.72 -2.71
N ILE A 29 13.07 2.59 -1.82
CA ILE A 29 13.90 3.32 -0.85
C ILE A 29 14.27 2.42 0.34
N ASN A 30 13.30 1.65 0.84
CA ASN A 30 13.52 0.73 1.95
C ASN A 30 12.67 -0.53 1.77
N PRO A 31 13.26 -1.65 1.34
CA PRO A 31 12.52 -2.90 1.11
C PRO A 31 12.04 -3.57 2.40
N ASN A 32 12.53 -3.15 3.58
CA ASN A 32 12.17 -3.74 4.88
C ASN A 32 10.94 -3.10 5.55
N ILE A 33 10.27 -2.14 4.90
CA ILE A 33 9.01 -1.59 5.41
C ILE A 33 7.85 -2.56 5.17
N GLU A 34 6.93 -2.58 6.11
CA GLU A 34 5.66 -3.30 5.99
C GLU A 34 4.55 -2.31 5.71
N ILE A 35 3.70 -2.62 4.74
CA ILE A 35 2.60 -1.74 4.32
C ILE A 35 1.31 -2.54 4.32
N PHE A 36 0.30 -1.99 4.98
CA PHE A 36 -1.04 -2.56 5.10
C PHE A 36 -2.08 -1.46 4.90
N GLY A 37 -3.33 -1.80 4.59
CA GLY A 37 -4.29 -0.77 4.21
C GLY A 37 -5.68 -1.20 3.82
N ILE A 38 -6.50 -0.20 3.51
CA ILE A 38 -7.82 -0.34 2.89
C ILE A 38 -7.69 0.28 1.49
N GLY A 39 -8.15 -0.42 0.46
CA GLY A 39 -7.93 0.00 -0.93
C GLY A 39 -8.44 -1.07 -1.88
N GLY A 40 -7.80 -1.19 -3.04
CA GLY A 40 -8.22 -2.11 -4.10
C GLY A 40 -7.09 -2.98 -4.64
N ASN A 41 -7.29 -3.46 -5.87
CA ASN A 41 -6.38 -4.39 -6.50
C ASN A 41 -5.00 -3.79 -6.82
N GLN A 42 -4.90 -2.49 -7.12
CA GLN A 42 -3.61 -1.88 -7.45
C GLN A 42 -2.67 -1.91 -6.25
N MET A 43 -3.14 -1.57 -5.05
CA MET A 43 -2.36 -1.72 -3.82
C MET A 43 -1.94 -3.17 -3.57
N LYS A 44 -2.84 -4.15 -3.77
CA LYS A 44 -2.52 -5.59 -3.62
C LYS A 44 -1.38 -6.03 -4.53
N THR A 45 -1.39 -5.61 -5.80
CA THR A 45 -0.32 -5.96 -6.76
C THR A 45 1.06 -5.44 -6.36
N GLN A 46 1.12 -4.36 -5.56
CA GLN A 46 2.38 -3.82 -5.03
C GLN A 46 2.78 -4.46 -3.70
N GLY A 47 2.06 -5.50 -3.25
CA GLY A 47 2.33 -6.23 -2.02
C GLY A 47 1.98 -5.42 -0.77
N VAL A 48 0.90 -4.63 -0.83
CA VAL A 48 0.22 -4.12 0.36
C VAL A 48 -0.68 -5.23 0.92
N GLU A 49 -0.64 -5.43 2.23
CA GLU A 49 -1.64 -6.23 2.93
C GLU A 49 -2.97 -5.45 3.01
N VAL A 50 -3.86 -5.67 2.05
CA VAL A 50 -5.18 -5.03 2.04
C VAL A 50 -6.11 -5.78 2.99
N ILE A 51 -6.43 -5.15 4.12
CA ILE A 51 -7.28 -5.73 5.18
C ILE A 51 -8.76 -5.64 4.86
N TYR A 52 -9.16 -4.69 4.01
CA TYR A 52 -10.52 -4.57 3.50
C TYR A 52 -10.48 -3.96 2.10
N ASP A 53 -11.25 -4.55 1.18
CA ASP A 53 -11.37 -4.09 -0.19
C ASP A 53 -12.65 -3.26 -0.35
N ILE A 54 -12.51 -1.98 -0.69
CA ILE A 54 -13.64 -1.04 -0.86
C ILE A 54 -13.62 -0.31 -2.22
N VAL A 55 -12.67 -0.64 -3.09
CA VAL A 55 -12.38 0.12 -4.31
C VAL A 55 -12.75 -0.65 -5.56
#